data_AF-A0A329LR55-F1
#
_entry.id   AF-A0A329LR55-F1
#
_cell.length_a   1.000
_cell.length_b   1.000
_cell.length_c   1.000
_cell.angle_alpha   90.00
_cell.angle_beta   90.00
_cell.angle_gamma   90.00
#
_symmetry.space_group_name_H-M   'P 1'
#
loop_
_entity.id
_entity.type
_entity.pdbx_description
1 polymer ?
#
loop_
_entity_poly.entity_id
_entity_poly.type
_entity_poly.pdbx_seq_one_letter_code
_entity_poly.pdbx_strand_id
1 'polypeptide(L)'
;MSTELTPALIAGLSFAYIGGILFLAYGVYLSVRRGRLHPLLLVSISAISFSWIEAPYDWAVYAQFPPALPRMPSWWPLNMTWGGGLPSAVPIGYIAYFVLPAVIGAGLGRRLIARFGWRRPQTLLVVGLLVGFCWALLFNGFFGPRLGVFYYGYVIPGLAIFEGSKYQYPIYDAIAMALQMMVFTYLLGRTDGQGRNVIEVWADKRSKGLIGSSLLSIAAVVLVGHLMYGAVFAPHLATKLGGYVTSGPTEQLFPGVPNQPR
;
A
#
# COMPACT_ATOMS: atom_id res chain seq x y z
N MET A 1 29.41 -14.42 0.21
CA MET A 1 28.42 -14.04 1.23
C MET A 1 27.15 -14.80 0.91
N SER A 2 26.57 -15.50 1.89
CA SER A 2 25.40 -16.37 1.68
C SER A 2 24.25 -15.58 1.08
N THR A 3 23.85 -15.96 -0.12
CA THR A 3 22.69 -15.46 -0.88
C THR A 3 21.36 -15.97 -0.31
N GLU A 4 21.35 -16.40 0.96
CA GLU A 4 20.23 -17.08 1.57
C GLU A 4 19.29 -16.07 2.23
N LEU A 5 18.00 -16.25 1.98
CA LEU A 5 16.96 -15.45 2.61
C LEU A 5 16.92 -15.76 4.09
N THR A 6 16.96 -14.73 4.93
CA THR A 6 16.77 -14.89 6.37
C THR A 6 15.34 -15.38 6.66
N PRO A 7 15.09 -16.06 7.80
CA PRO A 7 13.73 -16.46 8.18
C PRO A 7 12.72 -15.30 8.20
N ALA A 8 13.19 -14.10 8.58
CA ALA A 8 12.40 -12.88 8.56
C ALA A 8 12.01 -12.44 7.14
N LEU A 9 12.93 -12.52 6.17
CA LEU A 9 12.63 -12.25 4.77
C LEU A 9 11.70 -13.30 4.16
N ILE A 10 11.88 -14.57 4.52
CA ILE A 10 10.95 -15.64 4.12
C ILE A 10 9.55 -15.32 4.65
N ALA A 11 9.41 -14.98 5.93
CA ALA A 11 8.11 -14.61 6.50
C ALA A 11 7.48 -13.39 5.80
N GLY A 12 8.27 -12.36 5.48
CA GLY A 12 7.82 -11.19 4.72
C GLY A 12 7.35 -11.54 3.31
N LEU A 13 8.10 -12.38 2.58
CA LEU A 13 7.73 -12.89 1.27
C LEU A 13 6.48 -13.79 1.34
N SER A 14 6.38 -14.65 2.34
CA SER A 14 5.19 -15.47 2.59
C SER A 14 3.97 -14.60 2.86
N PHE A 15 4.09 -13.57 3.69
CA PHE A 15 3.01 -12.59 3.92
C PHE A 15 2.58 -11.95 2.60
N ALA A 16 3.53 -11.49 1.79
CA ALA A 16 3.24 -10.85 0.51
C ALA A 16 2.52 -11.79 -0.46
N TYR A 17 3.11 -12.96 -0.77
CA TYR A 17 2.56 -13.87 -1.76
C TYR A 17 1.30 -14.58 -1.27
N ILE A 18 1.33 -15.19 -0.09
CA ILE A 18 0.18 -15.94 0.43
C ILE A 18 -0.98 -14.98 0.69
N GLY A 19 -0.71 -13.86 1.39
CA GLY A 19 -1.74 -12.86 1.68
C GLY A 19 -2.37 -12.29 0.42
N GLY A 20 -1.54 -11.88 -0.56
CA GLY A 20 -2.05 -11.30 -1.80
C GLY A 20 -2.84 -12.29 -2.65
N ILE A 21 -2.36 -13.52 -2.79
CA ILE A 21 -3.06 -14.60 -3.52
C ILE A 21 -4.39 -14.92 -2.83
N LEU A 22 -4.43 -15.03 -1.50
CA LEU A 22 -5.66 -15.34 -0.76
C LEU A 22 -6.71 -14.23 -0.92
N PHE A 23 -6.32 -12.96 -0.81
CA PHE A 23 -7.25 -11.85 -1.04
C PHE A 23 -7.78 -11.80 -2.47
N LEU A 24 -6.92 -12.06 -3.46
CA LEU A 24 -7.34 -12.12 -4.86
C LEU A 24 -8.30 -13.29 -5.10
N ALA A 25 -7.94 -14.50 -4.66
CA ALA A 25 -8.76 -15.69 -4.80
C ALA A 25 -10.11 -15.52 -4.10
N TYR A 26 -10.12 -14.96 -2.88
CA TYR A 26 -11.35 -14.69 -2.15
C TYR A 26 -12.19 -13.59 -2.83
N GLY A 27 -11.56 -12.55 -3.36
CA GLY A 27 -12.22 -11.52 -4.17
C GLY A 27 -12.89 -12.10 -5.41
N VAL A 28 -12.22 -13.00 -6.14
CA VAL A 28 -12.78 -13.74 -7.28
C VAL A 28 -13.95 -14.61 -6.84
N TYR A 29 -13.77 -15.43 -5.80
CA TYR A 29 -14.82 -16.29 -5.25
C TYR A 29 -16.09 -15.49 -4.89
N LEU A 30 -15.94 -14.39 -4.17
CA LEU A 30 -17.07 -13.52 -3.81
C LEU A 30 -17.71 -12.87 -5.04
N SER A 31 -16.91 -12.56 -6.06
CA SER A 31 -17.42 -12.00 -7.32
C SER A 31 -18.27 -13.01 -8.09
N VAL A 32 -17.80 -14.26 -8.19
CA VAL A 32 -18.53 -15.36 -8.82
C VAL A 32 -19.83 -15.65 -8.06
N ARG A 33 -19.78 -15.76 -6.73
CA ARG A 33 -20.96 -16.02 -5.90
C ARG A 33 -22.04 -14.95 -6.05
N ARG A 34 -21.63 -13.70 -6.28
CA ARG A 34 -22.52 -12.55 -6.43
C ARG A 34 -22.98 -12.32 -7.88
N GLY A 35 -22.34 -12.97 -8.86
CA GLY A 35 -22.58 -12.73 -10.29
C GLY A 35 -22.07 -11.37 -10.80
N ARG A 36 -21.17 -10.69 -10.05
CA ARG A 36 -20.55 -9.41 -10.43
C ARG A 36 -19.30 -9.14 -9.59
N LEU A 37 -18.43 -8.24 -10.04
CA LEU A 37 -17.20 -7.89 -9.30
C LEU A 37 -17.51 -7.46 -7.86
N HIS A 38 -16.81 -8.06 -6.91
CA HIS A 38 -16.90 -7.72 -5.50
C HIS A 38 -15.96 -6.53 -5.18
N PRO A 39 -16.34 -5.60 -4.28
CA PRO A 39 -15.47 -4.51 -3.84
C PRO A 39 -14.07 -4.93 -3.43
N LEU A 40 -13.94 -6.12 -2.81
CA LEU A 40 -12.64 -6.71 -2.46
C LEU A 40 -11.75 -6.93 -3.67
N LEU A 41 -12.29 -7.51 -4.75
CA LEU A 41 -11.52 -7.73 -5.97
C LEU A 41 -11.12 -6.40 -6.63
N LEU A 42 -12.04 -5.41 -6.63
CA LEU A 42 -11.77 -4.08 -7.17
C LEU A 42 -10.60 -3.40 -6.44
N VAL A 43 -10.60 -3.39 -5.10
CA VAL A 43 -9.48 -2.78 -4.34
C VAL A 43 -8.20 -3.59 -4.45
N SER A 44 -8.26 -4.92 -4.58
CA SER A 44 -7.07 -5.75 -4.85
C SER A 44 -6.45 -5.44 -6.21
N ILE A 45 -7.28 -5.26 -7.26
CA ILE A 45 -6.81 -4.83 -8.59
C ILE A 45 -6.15 -3.45 -8.49
N SER A 46 -6.80 -2.51 -7.79
CA SER A 46 -6.20 -1.19 -7.55
C SER A 46 -4.86 -1.30 -6.82
N ALA A 47 -4.75 -2.11 -5.77
CA ALA A 47 -3.51 -2.26 -5.01
C ALA A 47 -2.36 -2.82 -5.86
N ILE A 48 -2.62 -3.87 -6.66
CA ILE A 48 -1.60 -4.43 -7.57
C ILE A 48 -1.12 -3.37 -8.55
N SER A 49 -2.05 -2.57 -9.09
CA SER A 49 -1.72 -1.61 -10.12
C SER A 49 -0.78 -0.48 -9.65
N PHE A 50 -0.64 -0.22 -8.34
CA PHE A 50 0.34 0.76 -7.84
C PHE A 50 1.79 0.35 -8.10
N SER A 51 2.07 -0.95 -8.26
CA SER A 51 3.42 -1.45 -8.58
C SER A 51 4.03 -0.87 -9.86
N TRP A 52 3.21 -0.30 -10.75
CA TRP A 52 3.66 0.38 -11.96
C TRP A 52 4.30 1.74 -11.69
N ILE A 53 3.98 2.37 -10.56
CA ILE A 53 4.51 3.68 -10.13
C ILE A 53 5.23 3.61 -8.78
N GLU A 54 5.48 2.39 -8.29
CA GLU A 54 6.05 2.20 -6.97
C GLU A 54 7.53 2.57 -6.89
N ALA A 55 8.31 2.17 -7.89
CA ALA A 55 9.75 2.44 -7.86
C ALA A 55 10.11 3.94 -7.74
N PRO A 56 9.37 4.87 -8.40
CA PRO A 56 9.46 6.30 -8.10
C PRO A 56 9.10 6.68 -6.66
N TYR A 57 8.07 6.06 -6.08
CA TYR A 57 7.66 6.29 -4.68
C TYR A 57 8.76 5.87 -3.71
N ASP A 58 9.23 4.62 -3.81
CA ASP A 58 10.36 4.09 -3.05
C ASP A 58 11.56 5.02 -3.12
N TRP A 59 11.90 5.46 -4.33
CA TRP A 59 12.98 6.40 -4.56
C TRP A 59 12.73 7.73 -3.84
N ALA A 60 11.52 8.30 -3.90
CA ALA A 60 11.18 9.57 -3.27
C ALA A 60 11.26 9.52 -1.74
N VAL A 61 10.94 8.38 -1.13
CA VAL A 61 11.04 8.18 0.33
C VAL A 61 12.38 7.60 0.78
N TYR A 62 13.34 7.42 -0.13
CA TYR A 62 14.63 6.77 0.12
C TYR A 62 14.50 5.34 0.69
N ALA A 63 13.48 4.58 0.27
CA ALA A 63 13.33 3.19 0.64
C ALA A 63 14.42 2.33 -0.02
N GLN A 64 15.05 1.48 0.78
CA GLN A 64 16.03 0.50 0.33
C GLN A 64 15.64 -0.90 0.78
N PHE A 65 15.87 -1.87 -0.10
CA PHE A 65 15.51 -3.28 0.12
C PHE A 65 16.74 -4.18 0.11
N PRO A 66 16.70 -5.33 0.82
CA PRO A 66 17.80 -6.29 0.86
C PRO A 66 18.23 -6.75 -0.53
N PRO A 67 19.54 -6.81 -0.82
CA PRO A 67 20.04 -7.27 -2.12
C PRO A 67 19.67 -8.72 -2.44
N ALA A 68 19.40 -9.55 -1.41
CA ALA A 68 18.99 -10.95 -1.57
C ALA A 68 17.55 -11.12 -2.09
N LEU A 69 16.71 -10.08 -2.05
CA LEU A 69 15.34 -10.19 -2.56
C LEU A 69 15.35 -10.30 -4.09
N PRO A 70 14.57 -11.24 -4.67
CA PRO A 70 14.38 -11.30 -6.12
C PRO A 70 13.83 -9.97 -6.63
N ARG A 71 14.41 -9.47 -7.73
CA ARG A 71 14.04 -8.19 -8.34
C ARG A 71 13.11 -8.39 -9.51
N MET A 72 12.37 -7.34 -9.84
CA MET A 72 11.64 -7.28 -11.09
C MET A 72 12.61 -7.39 -12.29
N PRO A 73 12.14 -7.94 -13.43
CA PRO A 73 12.92 -7.95 -14.66
C PRO A 73 13.36 -6.54 -15.07
N SER A 74 14.47 -6.45 -15.82
CA SER A 74 15.03 -5.16 -16.27
C SER A 74 14.10 -4.33 -17.15
N TRP A 75 13.11 -4.95 -17.79
CA TRP A 75 12.09 -4.26 -18.59
C TRP A 75 10.96 -3.66 -17.74
N TRP A 76 10.91 -3.95 -16.43
CA TRP A 76 9.86 -3.41 -15.57
C TRP A 76 9.92 -1.87 -15.56
N PRO A 77 8.78 -1.17 -15.68
CA PRO A 77 8.77 0.28 -15.80
C PRO A 77 9.42 1.00 -14.63
N LEU A 78 9.98 2.17 -14.92
CA LEU A 78 10.41 3.18 -13.95
C LEU A 78 11.37 2.63 -12.89
N ASN A 79 12.27 1.70 -13.27
CA ASN A 79 13.25 1.01 -12.42
C ASN A 79 14.19 1.97 -11.63
N MET A 80 13.64 2.66 -10.64
CA MET A 80 14.23 3.76 -9.87
C MET A 80 14.52 3.37 -8.42
N THR A 81 13.97 2.25 -7.95
CA THR A 81 14.26 1.71 -6.61
C THR A 81 15.74 1.40 -6.50
N TRP A 82 16.38 1.93 -5.46
CA TRP A 82 17.81 1.75 -5.25
C TRP A 82 18.17 0.29 -4.98
N GLY A 83 19.33 -0.16 -5.48
CA GLY A 83 19.85 -1.50 -5.20
C GLY A 83 19.34 -2.61 -6.12
N GLY A 84 19.04 -2.29 -7.39
CA GLY A 84 18.75 -3.29 -8.42
C GLY A 84 17.28 -3.45 -8.78
N GLY A 85 16.43 -2.50 -8.38
CA GLY A 85 15.04 -2.41 -8.80
C GLY A 85 14.01 -2.88 -7.77
N LEU A 86 12.74 -2.81 -8.16
CA LEU A 86 11.62 -3.14 -7.28
C LEU A 86 11.66 -4.64 -6.92
N PRO A 87 11.51 -5.04 -5.64
CA PRO A 87 11.39 -6.46 -5.30
C PRO A 87 10.19 -7.10 -6.00
N SER A 88 10.35 -8.30 -6.55
CA SER A 88 9.32 -8.97 -7.36
C SER A 88 8.07 -9.36 -6.56
N ALA A 89 8.18 -9.41 -5.24
CA ALA A 89 7.06 -9.65 -4.34
C ALA A 89 6.13 -8.43 -4.17
N VAL A 90 6.58 -7.21 -4.53
CA VAL A 90 5.84 -5.97 -4.28
C VAL A 90 4.42 -5.97 -4.89
N PRO A 91 4.19 -6.28 -6.19
CA PRO A 91 2.84 -6.16 -6.74
C PRO A 91 1.80 -7.03 -6.05
N ILE A 92 2.16 -8.28 -5.71
CA ILE A 92 1.26 -9.19 -5.01
C ILE A 92 1.19 -8.81 -3.53
N GLY A 93 2.32 -8.43 -2.93
CA GLY A 93 2.40 -7.99 -1.54
C GLY A 93 1.60 -6.73 -1.25
N TYR A 94 1.41 -5.86 -2.24
CA TYR A 94 0.59 -4.66 -2.12
C TYR A 94 -0.87 -4.96 -1.87
N ILE A 95 -1.37 -6.09 -2.38
CA ILE A 95 -2.70 -6.56 -2.01
C ILE A 95 -2.73 -6.81 -0.50
N ALA A 96 -1.82 -7.64 0.02
CA ALA A 96 -1.80 -7.96 1.44
C ALA A 96 -1.61 -6.70 2.30
N TYR A 97 -0.67 -5.82 1.90
CA TYR A 97 -0.34 -4.60 2.63
C TYR A 97 -1.49 -3.59 2.65
N PHE A 98 -2.14 -3.33 1.51
CA PHE A 98 -3.22 -2.33 1.44
C PHE A 98 -4.59 -2.88 1.81
N VAL A 99 -4.90 -4.12 1.42
CA VAL A 99 -6.26 -4.67 1.54
C VAL A 99 -6.52 -5.22 2.94
N LEU A 100 -5.54 -5.83 3.61
CA LEU A 100 -5.73 -6.35 4.96
C LEU A 100 -6.20 -5.27 5.96
N PRO A 101 -5.45 -4.17 6.18
CA PRO A 101 -5.89 -3.11 7.08
C PRO A 101 -7.18 -2.43 6.59
N ALA A 102 -7.42 -2.34 5.28
CA ALA A 102 -8.68 -1.79 4.77
C ALA A 102 -9.90 -2.70 5.08
N VAL A 103 -9.73 -4.03 5.04
CA VAL A 103 -10.76 -5.00 5.45
C VAL A 103 -11.00 -4.93 6.95
N ILE A 104 -9.93 -4.83 7.76
CA ILE A 104 -10.02 -4.62 9.22
C ILE A 104 -10.78 -3.31 9.51
N GLY A 105 -10.38 -2.21 8.87
CA GLY A 105 -11.02 -0.90 9.02
C GLY A 105 -12.49 -0.93 8.61
N ALA A 106 -12.83 -1.60 7.50
CA ALA A 106 -14.22 -1.72 7.05
C ALA A 106 -15.07 -2.55 8.03
N GLY A 107 -14.50 -3.62 8.59
CA GLY A 107 -15.14 -4.44 9.62
C GLY A 107 -15.39 -3.66 10.91
N LEU A 108 -14.36 -3.00 11.44
CA LEU A 108 -14.45 -2.17 12.64
C LEU A 108 -15.42 -1.00 12.45
N GLY A 109 -15.32 -0.29 11.32
CA GLY A 109 -16.21 0.83 11.01
C GLY A 109 -17.67 0.40 10.93
N ARG A 110 -17.98 -0.72 10.24
CA ARG A 110 -19.35 -1.27 10.22
C ARG A 110 -19.85 -1.64 11.62
N ARG A 111 -18.99 -2.22 12.47
CA ARG A 111 -19.33 -2.56 13.86
C ARG A 111 -19.65 -1.31 14.69
N LEU A 112 -18.87 -0.25 14.56
CA LEU A 112 -19.09 1.02 15.25
C LEU A 112 -20.39 1.70 14.79
N ILE A 113 -20.65 1.72 13.48
CA ILE A 113 -21.90 2.24 12.91
C ILE A 113 -23.10 1.48 13.46
N ALA A 114 -23.06 0.14 13.46
CA ALA A 114 -24.15 -0.68 13.95
C ALA A 114 -24.38 -0.50 15.46
N ARG A 115 -23.31 -0.32 16.24
CA ARG A 115 -23.38 -0.17 17.69
C ARG A 115 -23.86 1.22 18.15
N PHE A 116 -23.40 2.27 17.48
CA PHE A 116 -23.60 3.66 17.94
C PHE A 116 -24.48 4.50 17.04
N GLY A 117 -25.00 3.95 15.93
CA GLY A 117 -25.82 4.69 14.97
C GLY A 117 -25.07 5.81 14.25
N TRP A 118 -23.73 5.77 14.24
CA TRP A 118 -22.91 6.83 13.65
C TRP A 118 -23.06 6.91 12.13
N ARG A 119 -22.81 8.11 11.58
CA ARG A 119 -22.90 8.35 10.14
C ARG A 119 -21.88 7.49 9.38
N ARG A 120 -22.38 6.69 8.44
CA ARG A 120 -21.59 5.66 7.75
C ARG A 120 -20.38 6.19 6.99
N PRO A 121 -20.47 7.25 6.16
CA PRO A 121 -19.31 7.74 5.40
C PRO A 121 -18.17 8.22 6.29
N GLN A 122 -18.46 9.13 7.22
CA GLN A 122 -17.45 9.72 8.10
C GLN A 122 -16.80 8.66 8.99
N THR A 123 -17.60 7.73 9.54
CA THR A 123 -17.06 6.67 10.41
C THR A 123 -16.08 5.77 9.67
N LEU A 124 -16.42 5.35 8.44
CA LEU A 124 -15.53 4.51 7.64
C LEU A 124 -14.22 5.23 7.28
N LEU A 125 -14.31 6.52 6.93
CA LEU A 125 -13.12 7.32 6.61
C LEU A 125 -12.21 7.46 7.83
N VAL A 126 -12.76 7.88 8.98
CA VAL A 126 -11.99 8.07 10.22
C VAL A 126 -11.36 6.75 10.69
N VAL A 127 -12.14 5.66 10.70
CA VAL A 127 -11.61 4.35 11.12
C VAL A 127 -10.54 3.85 10.15
N GLY A 128 -10.74 4.03 8.84
CA GLY A 128 -9.75 3.67 7.84
C GLY A 128 -8.45 4.45 7.98
N LEU A 129 -8.54 5.75 8.29
CA LEU A 129 -7.39 6.59 8.58
C LEU A 129 -6.63 6.10 9.81
N LEU A 130 -7.32 5.85 10.93
CA LEU A 130 -6.68 5.41 12.17
C LEU A 130 -6.05 4.02 12.03
N VAL A 131 -6.77 3.06 11.44
CA VAL A 131 -6.24 1.72 11.18
C VAL A 131 -5.06 1.79 10.23
N GLY A 132 -5.14 2.61 9.18
CA GLY A 132 -4.07 2.76 8.21
C GLY A 132 -2.81 3.41 8.80
N PHE A 133 -2.98 4.44 9.64
CA PHE A 133 -1.88 5.06 10.35
C PHE A 133 -1.17 4.06 11.28
N CYS A 134 -1.94 3.34 12.09
CA CYS A 134 -1.40 2.31 12.98
C CYS A 134 -0.71 1.18 12.19
N TRP A 135 -1.31 0.75 11.07
CA TRP A 135 -0.73 -0.26 10.21
C TRP A 135 0.60 0.18 9.61
N ALA A 136 0.66 1.37 9.01
CA ALA A 136 1.88 1.91 8.42
C ALA A 136 2.96 2.14 9.48
N LEU A 137 2.60 2.70 10.64
CA LEU A 137 3.53 2.89 11.74
C LEU A 137 4.11 1.56 12.23
N LEU A 138 3.28 0.56 12.51
CA LEU A 138 3.74 -0.74 13.00
C LEU A 138 4.50 -1.53 11.94
N PHE A 139 3.96 -1.62 10.73
CA PHE A 139 4.55 -2.41 9.66
C PHE A 139 5.82 -1.75 9.10
N ASN A 140 5.78 -0.46 8.77
CA ASN A 140 6.91 0.24 8.15
C ASN A 140 7.88 0.84 9.16
N GLY A 141 7.40 1.30 10.32
CA GLY A 141 8.24 1.94 11.33
C GLY A 141 8.88 0.98 12.33
N PHE A 142 8.27 -0.18 12.58
CA PHE A 142 8.78 -1.15 13.56
C PHE A 142 9.13 -2.49 12.91
N PHE A 143 8.15 -3.24 12.40
CA PHE A 143 8.39 -4.62 11.97
C PHE A 143 9.30 -4.71 10.75
N GLY A 144 9.03 -3.96 9.68
CA GLY A 144 9.81 -3.98 8.43
C GLY A 144 11.30 -3.74 8.67
N PRO A 145 11.70 -2.61 9.29
CA PRO A 145 13.10 -2.33 9.61
C PRO A 145 13.71 -3.32 10.59
N ARG A 146 12.99 -3.73 11.65
CA ARG A 146 13.53 -4.67 12.65
C ARG A 146 13.73 -6.08 12.10
N LEU A 147 12.92 -6.47 11.12
CA LEU A 147 13.03 -7.73 10.39
C LEU A 147 13.96 -7.62 9.16
N GLY A 148 14.50 -6.42 8.90
CA GLY A 148 15.39 -6.15 7.79
C GLY A 148 14.73 -6.27 6.42
N VAL A 149 13.41 -6.08 6.31
CA VAL A 149 12.66 -6.16 5.04
C VAL A 149 12.91 -4.92 4.16
N PHE A 150 13.08 -3.76 4.78
CA PHE A 150 13.50 -2.51 4.15
C PHE A 150 13.94 -1.48 5.19
N TYR A 151 14.65 -0.45 4.75
CA TYR A 151 15.05 0.70 5.57
C TYR A 151 14.86 2.01 4.79
N TYR A 152 14.74 3.12 5.52
CA TYR A 152 14.68 4.46 4.94
C TYR A 152 16.05 5.14 5.03
N GLY A 153 16.59 5.57 3.88
CA GLY A 153 17.92 6.19 3.77
C GLY A 153 17.96 7.61 4.31
N TYR A 154 16.96 8.43 4.01
CA TYR A 154 16.85 9.79 4.54
C TYR A 154 15.43 10.16 4.90
N VAL A 155 15.29 11.03 5.89
CA VAL A 155 14.03 11.59 6.36
C VAL A 155 14.14 13.12 6.55
N ILE A 156 12.99 13.79 6.65
CA ILE A 156 12.93 15.20 7.01
C ILE A 156 13.26 15.35 8.52
N PRO A 157 14.25 16.17 8.90
CA PRO A 157 14.58 16.39 10.30
C PRO A 157 13.38 16.86 11.13
N GLY A 158 13.21 16.29 12.31
CA GLY A 158 12.11 16.59 13.23
C GLY A 158 10.77 15.93 12.89
N LEU A 159 10.65 15.24 11.75
CA LEU A 159 9.42 14.57 11.30
C LEU A 159 9.54 13.05 11.20
N ALA A 160 10.51 12.46 11.90
CA ALA A 160 10.75 11.03 11.93
C ALA A 160 10.87 10.48 13.36
N ILE A 161 10.53 9.21 13.53
CA ILE A 161 10.93 8.44 14.71
C ILE A 161 12.32 7.84 14.47
N PHE A 162 13.12 7.71 15.53
CA PHE A 162 14.49 7.17 15.50
C PHE A 162 15.39 7.84 14.45
N GLU A 163 15.19 9.15 14.24
CA GLU A 163 15.92 9.95 13.26
C GLU A 163 17.44 9.75 13.34
N GLY A 164 18.09 9.63 12.17
CA GLY A 164 19.54 9.44 12.06
C GLY A 164 20.02 8.02 12.40
N SER A 165 19.13 7.13 12.83
CA SER A 165 19.45 5.72 13.00
C SER A 165 19.02 4.90 11.77
N LYS A 166 19.55 3.68 11.66
CA LYS A 166 19.08 2.70 10.67
C LYS A 166 17.60 2.36 10.78
N TYR A 167 17.00 2.54 11.95
CA TYR A 167 15.58 2.27 12.20
C TYR A 167 14.71 3.52 12.07
N GLN A 168 15.23 4.59 11.48
CA GLN A 168 14.46 5.80 11.26
C GLN A 168 13.20 5.54 10.43
N TYR A 169 12.12 6.21 10.76
CA TYR A 169 10.87 6.10 10.01
C TYR A 169 10.16 7.45 9.88
N PRO A 170 9.85 7.89 8.64
CA PRO A 170 9.15 9.14 8.40
C PRO A 170 7.69 9.07 8.84
N ILE A 171 7.29 9.84 9.86
CA ILE A 171 5.89 9.85 10.34
C ILE A 171 4.93 10.34 9.24
N TYR A 172 5.41 11.24 8.38
CA TYR A 172 4.64 11.73 7.23
C TYR A 172 4.32 10.62 6.20
N ASP A 173 5.12 9.57 6.10
CA ASP A 173 4.79 8.36 5.31
C ASP A 173 3.64 7.57 5.95
N ALA A 174 3.58 7.48 7.28
CA ALA A 174 2.45 6.83 7.96
C ALA A 174 1.13 7.55 7.68
N ILE A 175 1.16 8.89 7.64
CA ILE A 175 0.01 9.72 7.31
C ILE A 175 -0.39 9.52 5.84
N ALA A 176 0.58 9.52 4.93
CA ALA A 176 0.37 9.25 3.51
C ALA A 176 -0.32 7.88 3.29
N MET A 177 0.22 6.81 3.88
CA MET A 177 -0.37 5.47 3.79
C MET A 177 -1.77 5.41 4.44
N ALA A 178 -1.98 6.11 5.55
CA ALA A 178 -3.28 6.20 6.21
C ALA A 178 -4.36 6.79 5.30
N LEU A 179 -4.04 7.81 4.50
CA LEU A 179 -4.97 8.42 3.54
C LEU A 179 -5.37 7.44 2.43
N GLN A 180 -4.41 6.65 1.93
CA GLN A 180 -4.71 5.60 0.94
C GLN A 180 -5.66 4.54 1.53
N MET A 181 -5.39 4.09 2.76
CA MET A 181 -6.21 3.09 3.45
C MET A 181 -7.58 3.62 3.86
N MET A 182 -7.70 4.90 4.18
CA MET A 182 -8.98 5.58 4.40
C MET A 182 -9.91 5.40 3.20
N VAL A 183 -9.40 5.63 1.98
CA VAL A 183 -10.18 5.48 0.74
C VAL A 183 -10.57 4.02 0.51
N PHE A 184 -9.65 3.07 0.65
CA PHE A 184 -9.95 1.64 0.47
C PHE A 184 -10.96 1.12 1.51
N THR A 185 -10.80 1.53 2.77
CA THR A 185 -11.74 1.22 3.85
C THR A 185 -13.14 1.75 3.52
N TYR A 186 -13.23 2.97 2.98
CA TYR A 186 -14.49 3.54 2.55
C TYR A 186 -15.10 2.74 1.39
N LEU A 187 -14.34 2.41 0.35
CA LEU A 187 -14.82 1.64 -0.80
C LEU A 187 -15.26 0.21 -0.43
N LEU A 188 -14.61 -0.43 0.53
CA LEU A 188 -14.99 -1.75 1.05
C LEU A 188 -16.17 -1.67 2.04
N GLY A 189 -16.21 -0.63 2.85
CA GLY A 189 -17.16 -0.47 3.94
C GLY A 189 -18.49 0.11 3.51
N ARG A 190 -18.49 0.98 2.50
CA ARG A 190 -19.67 1.71 2.01
C ARG A 190 -20.31 0.97 0.85
N THR A 191 -21.20 0.05 1.20
CA THR A 191 -22.02 -0.71 0.26
C THR A 191 -23.50 -0.32 0.36
N ASP A 192 -24.24 -0.48 -0.73
CA ASP A 192 -25.70 -0.39 -0.75
C ASP A 192 -26.37 -1.73 -0.33
N GLY A 193 -27.71 -1.80 -0.40
CA GLY A 193 -28.46 -3.01 -0.06
C GLY A 193 -28.19 -4.22 -0.97
N GLN A 194 -27.57 -4.01 -2.14
CA GLN A 194 -27.13 -5.06 -3.06
C GLN A 194 -25.65 -5.40 -2.90
N GLY A 195 -24.98 -4.82 -1.88
CA GLY A 195 -23.56 -5.00 -1.63
C GLY A 195 -22.64 -4.21 -2.58
N ARG A 196 -23.18 -3.29 -3.40
CA ARG A 196 -22.39 -2.49 -4.37
C ARG A 196 -21.73 -1.34 -3.66
N ASN A 197 -20.45 -1.10 -3.95
CA ASN A 197 -19.81 0.14 -3.53
C ASN A 197 -20.20 1.33 -4.42
N VAL A 198 -19.72 2.52 -4.07
CA VAL A 198 -20.05 3.76 -4.80
C VAL A 198 -19.57 3.76 -6.26
N ILE A 199 -18.48 3.07 -6.57
CA ILE A 199 -17.93 2.94 -7.93
C ILE A 199 -18.85 2.07 -8.77
N GLU A 200 -19.26 0.92 -8.24
CA GLU A 200 -20.19 0.02 -8.91
C GLU A 200 -21.54 0.70 -9.19
N VAL A 201 -22.09 1.44 -8.20
CA VAL A 201 -23.35 2.19 -8.39
C VAL A 201 -23.20 3.25 -9.49
N TRP A 202 -22.05 3.91 -9.58
CA TRP A 202 -21.77 4.86 -10.66
C TRP A 202 -21.63 4.15 -12.02
N ALA A 203 -20.92 3.02 -12.08
CA ALA A 203 -20.70 2.27 -13.30
C ALA A 203 -22.01 1.69 -13.87
N ASP A 204 -22.90 1.17 -13.01
CA ASP A 204 -24.23 0.67 -13.38
C ASP A 204 -25.11 1.79 -13.97
N LYS A 205 -24.92 3.04 -13.56
CA LYS A 205 -25.64 4.20 -14.15
C LYS A 205 -25.11 4.60 -15.53
N ARG A 206 -23.88 4.17 -15.88
CA ARG A 206 -23.15 4.59 -17.09
C ARG A 206 -23.12 3.51 -18.15
N SER A 207 -23.26 2.24 -17.77
CA SER A 207 -23.34 1.10 -18.67
C SER A 207 -24.66 0.35 -18.50
N LYS A 208 -25.29 -0.02 -19.62
CA LYS A 208 -26.50 -0.86 -19.63
C LYS A 208 -26.20 -2.36 -19.44
N GLY A 209 -24.95 -2.78 -19.64
CA GLY A 209 -24.54 -4.19 -19.56
C GLY A 209 -23.56 -4.48 -18.43
N LEU A 210 -23.56 -5.73 -17.95
CA LEU A 210 -22.70 -6.21 -16.86
C LEU A 210 -21.21 -6.08 -17.19
N ILE A 211 -20.82 -6.44 -18.41
CA ILE A 211 -19.42 -6.35 -18.88
C ILE A 211 -18.97 -4.89 -18.87
N GLY A 212 -19.75 -3.99 -19.47
CA GLY A 212 -19.42 -2.57 -19.48
C GLY A 212 -19.35 -1.95 -18.08
N SER A 213 -20.26 -2.33 -17.17
CA SER A 213 -20.21 -1.87 -15.77
C SER A 213 -18.97 -2.40 -15.03
N SER A 214 -18.60 -3.66 -15.29
CA SER A 214 -17.41 -4.28 -14.71
C SER A 214 -16.12 -3.59 -15.18
N LEU A 215 -15.98 -3.34 -16.49
CA LEU A 215 -14.83 -2.63 -17.05
C LEU A 215 -14.74 -1.19 -16.53
N LEU A 216 -15.87 -0.47 -16.47
CA LEU A 216 -15.92 0.87 -15.90
C LEU A 216 -15.54 0.88 -14.41
N SER A 217 -15.97 -0.13 -13.65
CA SER A 217 -15.63 -0.25 -12.23
C SER A 217 -14.13 -0.50 -12.02
N ILE A 218 -13.52 -1.34 -12.86
CA ILE A 218 -12.07 -1.57 -12.85
C ILE A 218 -11.31 -0.30 -13.21
N ALA A 219 -11.67 0.36 -14.31
CA ALA A 219 -11.01 1.60 -14.73
C ALA A 219 -11.14 2.70 -13.65
N ALA A 220 -12.32 2.85 -13.07
CA ALA A 220 -12.57 3.84 -12.04
C ALA A 220 -11.82 3.55 -10.73
N VAL A 221 -11.76 2.30 -10.26
CA VAL A 221 -11.04 1.97 -9.03
C VAL A 221 -9.53 2.14 -9.20
N VAL A 222 -8.99 1.75 -10.36
CA VAL A 222 -7.57 1.96 -10.69
C VAL A 222 -7.27 3.46 -10.75
N LEU A 223 -8.10 4.26 -11.44
CA LEU A 223 -7.91 5.70 -11.55
C LEU A 223 -8.00 6.39 -10.18
N VAL A 224 -9.04 6.13 -9.39
CA VAL A 224 -9.19 6.71 -8.05
C VAL A 224 -8.03 6.29 -7.15
N GLY A 225 -7.63 5.02 -7.21
CA GLY A 225 -6.46 4.52 -6.51
C GLY A 225 -5.19 5.28 -6.89
N HIS A 226 -4.90 5.43 -8.18
CA HIS A 226 -3.70 6.12 -8.66
C HIS A 226 -3.70 7.61 -8.38
N LEU A 227 -4.86 8.27 -8.48
CA LEU A 227 -4.99 9.69 -8.11
C LEU A 227 -4.70 9.87 -6.62
N MET A 228 -5.22 8.98 -5.78
CA MET A 228 -4.93 9.04 -4.34
C MET A 228 -3.47 8.70 -4.05
N TYR A 229 -2.93 7.66 -4.69
CA TYR A 229 -1.53 7.25 -4.52
C TYR A 229 -0.57 8.35 -4.98
N GLY A 230 -0.85 8.96 -6.13
CA GLY A 230 -0.12 10.11 -6.65
C GLY A 230 -0.20 11.34 -5.74
N ALA A 231 -1.36 11.59 -5.13
CA ALA A 231 -1.54 12.70 -4.20
C ALA A 231 -0.77 12.50 -2.88
N VAL A 232 -0.59 11.26 -2.42
CA VAL A 232 0.26 10.98 -1.24
C VAL A 232 1.75 10.94 -1.63
N PHE A 233 2.08 10.47 -2.83
CA PHE A 233 3.43 10.47 -3.40
C PHE A 233 4.00 11.88 -3.63
N ALA A 234 3.21 12.78 -4.22
CA ALA A 234 3.71 14.06 -4.72
C ALA A 234 4.40 14.93 -3.64
N PRO A 235 3.89 15.02 -2.39
CA PRO A 235 4.62 15.68 -1.29
C PRO A 235 5.99 15.06 -0.98
N HIS A 236 6.12 13.73 -1.02
CA HIS A 236 7.41 13.06 -0.82
C HIS A 236 8.39 13.42 -1.94
N LEU A 237 7.93 13.41 -3.19
CA LEU A 237 8.75 13.80 -4.33
C LEU A 237 9.17 15.27 -4.23
N ALA A 238 8.24 16.17 -3.93
CA ALA A 238 8.51 17.61 -3.80
C ALA A 238 9.52 17.89 -2.67
N THR A 239 9.38 17.22 -1.53
CA THR A 239 10.29 17.40 -0.40
C THR A 239 11.69 16.86 -0.68
N LYS A 240 11.79 15.72 -1.38
CA LYS A 240 13.06 15.18 -1.85
C LYS A 240 13.75 16.12 -2.83
N LEU A 241 13.06 16.53 -3.90
CA LEU A 241 13.61 17.43 -4.93
C LEU A 241 13.95 18.82 -4.37
N GLY A 242 13.21 19.28 -3.36
CA GLY A 242 13.50 20.52 -2.64
C GLY A 242 14.67 20.41 -1.66
N GLY A 243 15.27 19.23 -1.48
CA GLY A 243 16.44 19.03 -0.62
C GLY A 243 16.15 19.04 0.87
N TYR A 244 14.87 18.88 1.28
CA TYR A 244 14.43 18.91 2.69
C TYR A 244 14.63 17.58 3.43
N VAL A 245 14.79 16.48 2.69
CA VAL A 245 15.00 15.14 3.24
C VAL A 245 16.51 14.94 3.44
N THR A 246 17.00 15.12 4.67
CA THR A 246 18.44 15.34 4.93
C THR A 246 19.02 14.52 6.08
N SER A 247 18.20 14.02 6.99
CA SER A 247 18.67 13.24 8.13
C SER A 247 18.75 11.77 7.74
N GLY A 248 19.90 11.12 7.93
CA GLY A 248 20.12 9.73 7.53
C GLY A 248 21.22 9.06 8.36
N PRO A 249 21.30 7.71 8.35
CA PRO A 249 22.26 6.98 9.14
C PRO A 249 23.68 7.08 8.58
N THR A 250 24.66 7.12 9.47
CA THR A 250 26.08 7.03 9.12
C THR A 250 26.52 5.60 8.79
N GLU A 251 25.77 4.60 9.25
CA GLU A 251 26.02 3.19 8.96
C GLU A 251 25.36 2.74 7.64
N GLN A 252 25.88 1.65 7.05
CA GLN A 252 25.26 1.04 5.87
C GLN A 252 23.94 0.35 6.25
N LEU A 253 22.90 0.60 5.46
CA LEU A 253 21.59 -0.04 5.64
C LEU A 253 21.67 -1.54 5.36
N PHE A 254 22.38 -1.93 4.30
CA PHE A 254 22.66 -3.32 3.95
C PHE A 254 24.16 -3.54 3.70
N PRO A 255 24.75 -4.63 4.19
CA PRO A 255 26.17 -4.92 3.97
C PRO A 255 26.52 -4.97 2.47
N GLY A 256 27.54 -4.22 2.07
CA GLY A 256 28.04 -4.22 0.69
C GLY A 256 27.15 -3.47 -0.32
N VAL A 257 26.06 -2.83 0.12
CA VAL A 257 25.22 -1.98 -0.71
C VAL A 257 25.37 -0.54 -0.22
N PRO A 258 25.84 0.40 -1.06
CA PRO A 258 25.91 1.79 -0.69
C PRO A 258 24.52 2.34 -0.33
N ASN A 259 24.46 3.21 0.68
CA ASN A 259 23.24 3.97 0.96
C ASN A 259 22.93 4.86 -0.26
N GLN A 260 21.64 5.08 -0.50
CA GLN A 260 21.16 5.86 -1.63
C GLN A 260 21.71 7.28 -1.47
N PRO A 261 22.29 7.90 -2.52
CA PRO A 261 22.81 9.25 -2.41
C PRO A 261 21.67 10.24 -2.19
N ARG A 262 21.97 11.35 -1.51
CA ARG A 262 21.05 12.46 -1.27
C ARG A 262 20.60 13.08 -2.60
#